data_AF-A0A5M3VU42-F1
#
_entry.id   AF-A0A5M3VU42-F1
#
_cell.length_a   1.000
_cell.length_b   1.000
_cell.length_c   1.000
_cell.angle_alpha   90.00
_cell.angle_beta   90.00
_cell.angle_gamma   90.00
#
_symmetry.space_group_name_H-M   'P 1'
#
loop_
_entity.id
_entity.type
_entity.pdbx_description
1 polymer ?
#
loop_
_entity_poly.entity_id
_entity_poly.type
_entity_poly.pdbx_seq_one_letter_code
_entity_poly.pdbx_strand_id
1 'polypeptide(L)' 'MRHLLSRLDSELGFVELNVHTLWALVHVRPDLLRERKIRDELKMRIGRLLDESPVSARTRRELEALRYGVAIATP' A
#
# COMPACT_ATOMS: atom_id res chain seq x y z
N MET A 1 -8.09 -8.34 2.69
CA MET A 1 -6.82 -7.56 2.68
C MET A 1 -5.58 -8.45 2.57
N ARG A 2 -5.44 -9.51 3.36
CA ARG A 2 -4.26 -10.41 3.32
C ARG A 2 -3.94 -11.00 1.93
N HIS A 3 -4.96 -11.34 1.14
CA HIS A 3 -4.82 -11.79 -0.25
C HIS A 3 -4.45 -10.67 -1.25
N LEU A 4 -4.75 -9.40 -0.93
CA LEU A 4 -4.30 -8.25 -1.74
C LEU A 4 -2.84 -7.91 -1.39
N LEU A 5 -2.48 -8.03 -0.12
CA LEU A 5 -1.10 -7.85 0.34
C LEU A 5 -0.17 -8.87 -0.35
N SER A 6 -0.53 -10.15 -0.40
CA SER A 6 0.27 -11.17 -1.09
C SER A 6 0.48 -10.92 -2.59
N ARG A 7 -0.34 -10.08 -3.24
CA ARG A 7 -0.19 -9.71 -4.66
C ARG A 7 0.77 -8.53 -4.87
N LEU A 8 1.21 -7.86 -3.81
CA LEU A 8 2.24 -6.81 -3.89
C LEU A 8 3.66 -7.37 -4.02
N ASP A 9 3.88 -8.66 -3.75
CA ASP A 9 5.17 -9.33 -3.98
C ASP A 9 5.25 -10.01 -5.37
N SER A 10 4.15 -10.08 -6.13
CA SER A 10 4.12 -10.88 -7.36
C SER A 10 4.76 -10.12 -8.53
N GLU A 11 5.81 -10.72 -9.07
CA GLU A 11 6.63 -10.24 -10.17
C GLU A 11 5.82 -9.66 -11.36
N LEU A 12 6.11 -8.38 -11.62
CA LEU A 12 6.30 -7.75 -12.93
C LEU A 12 5.12 -7.42 -13.88
N GLY A 13 3.86 -7.62 -13.50
CA GLY A 13 2.73 -7.20 -14.37
C GLY A 13 1.79 -6.12 -13.82
N PHE A 14 1.50 -6.17 -12.52
CA PHE A 14 0.30 -5.53 -11.97
C PHE A 14 0.57 -4.69 -10.72
N VAL A 15 1.83 -4.34 -10.43
CA VAL A 15 2.18 -3.55 -9.24
C VAL A 15 1.39 -2.24 -9.21
N GLU A 16 1.32 -1.51 -10.33
CA GLU A 16 0.57 -0.26 -10.40
C GLU A 16 -0.93 -0.46 -10.17
N LEU A 17 -1.54 -1.48 -10.77
CA LEU A 17 -2.95 -1.81 -10.56
C LEU A 17 -3.25 -2.20 -9.10
N ASN A 18 -2.36 -2.99 -8.50
CA ASN A 18 -2.50 -3.45 -7.13
C ASN A 18 -2.33 -2.29 -6.14
N VAL A 19 -1.39 -1.38 -6.39
CA VAL A 19 -1.23 -0.14 -5.61
C VAL A 19 -2.48 0.73 -5.74
N HIS A 20 -2.98 0.94 -6.95
CA HIS A 20 -4.18 1.74 -7.18
C HIS A 20 -5.41 1.16 -6.46
N THR A 21 -5.61 -0.15 -6.59
CA THR A 21 -6.72 -0.86 -5.92
C THR A 21 -6.61 -0.74 -4.40
N LEU A 22 -5.40 -0.88 -3.86
CA LEU A 22 -5.16 -0.77 -2.43
C LEU A 22 -5.38 0.65 -1.91
N TRP A 23 -4.89 1.65 -2.65
CA TRP A 23 -5.12 3.05 -2.37
C TRP A 23 -6.62 3.37 -2.34
N ALA A 24 -7.36 2.97 -3.38
CA ALA A 24 -8.81 3.17 -3.45
C ALA A 24 -9.54 2.47 -2.30
N LEU A 25 -9.16 1.23 -1.99
CA LEU A 25 -9.77 0.46 -0.91
C LEU A 25 -9.56 1.11 0.46
N VAL A 26 -8.34 1.55 0.77
CA VAL A 26 -8.02 2.22 2.03
C VAL A 26 -8.76 3.55 2.15
N HIS A 27 -8.94 4.27 1.03
CA HIS A 27 -9.69 5.53 1.00
C HIS A 27 -11.17 5.33 1.35
N VAL A 28 -11.79 4.26 0.86
CA VAL A 28 -13.20 3.93 1.15
C VAL A 28 -13.37 3.26 2.51
N ARG A 29 -12.36 2.50 2.96
CA ARG A 29 -12.41 1.66 4.17
C ARG A 29 -11.18 1.90 5.07
N PRO A 30 -11.05 3.09 5.68
CA PRO A 30 -9.91 3.40 6.55
C PRO A 30 -9.90 2.55 7.83
N ASP A 31 -11.03 1.97 8.22
CA ASP A 31 -11.15 1.03 9.34
C ASP A 31 -10.25 -0.20 9.20
N LEU A 32 -9.89 -0.56 7.97
CA LEU A 32 -8.94 -1.65 7.69
C LEU A 32 -7.53 -1.39 8.26
N LEU A 33 -7.16 -0.12 8.49
CA LEU A 33 -5.91 0.26 9.13
C LEU A 33 -5.95 0.14 10.66
N ARG A 34 -7.08 -0.23 11.28
CA ARG A 34 -7.14 -0.39 12.74
C ARG A 34 -6.31 -1.58 13.24
N GLU A 35 -6.21 -2.63 12.43
CA GLU A 35 -5.42 -3.81 12.78
C GLU A 35 -3.91 -3.52 12.66
N ARG A 36 -3.20 -3.56 13.80
CA ARG A 36 -1.75 -3.26 13.86
C ARG A 36 -0.93 -4.11 12.91
N LYS A 37 -1.22 -5.41 12.82
CA LYS A 37 -0.51 -6.34 11.93
C LYS A 37 -0.62 -5.92 10.46
N ILE A 38 -1.82 -5.49 10.04
CA ILE A 38 -2.06 -5.00 8.68
C ILE A 38 -1.29 -3.70 8.43
N ARG A 39 -1.28 -2.77 9.38
CA ARG A 39 -0.49 -1.52 9.24
C ARG A 39 1.00 -1.79 9.11
N ASP A 40 1.55 -2.63 9.97
CA ASP A 40 2.98 -2.92 9.99
C ASP A 40 3.42 -3.59 8.68
N GLU A 41 2.63 -4.54 8.19
CA GLU A 41 2.87 -5.21 6.91
C GLU A 41 2.76 -4.23 5.72
N LEU A 42 1.74 -3.36 5.73
CA LEU A 42 1.55 -2.36 4.69
C LEU A 42 2.68 -1.33 4.68
N LYS A 43 3.14 -0.87 5.85
CA LYS A 43 4.26 0.05 5.99
C LYS A 43 5.55 -0.53 5.40
N MET A 44 5.84 -1.79 5.72
CA MET A 44 7.03 -2.49 5.20
C MET A 44 6.98 -2.65 3.67
N ARG A 45 5.84 -3.08 3.12
CA ARG A 45 5.68 -3.27 1.66
C ARG A 45 5.72 -1.95 0.89
N ILE A 46 5.09 -0.88 1.40
CA ILE A 46 5.16 0.45 0.78
C ILE A 46 6.60 0.98 0.78
N GLY A 47 7.35 0.79 1.87
CA GLY A 47 8.77 1.16 1.94
C GLY A 47 9.58 0.49 0.82
N ARG A 48 9.50 -0.85 0.72
CA ARG A 48 10.18 -1.60 -0.35
C ARG A 48 9.80 -1.10 -1.75
N LEU A 49 8.51 -0.88 -2.03
CA LEU A 49 8.06 -0.41 -3.36
C LEU A 49 8.54 1.02 -3.69
N LEU A 50 8.65 1.90 -2.70
CA LEU A 50 9.15 3.27 -2.89
C LEU A 50 10.66 3.33 -3.10
N ASP A 51 11.40 2.38 -2.50
CA ASP A 51 12.87 2.33 -2.53
C ASP A 51 13.40 1.54 -3.73
N GLU A 52 12.73 0.45 -4.13
CA GLU A 52 13.30 -0.56 -5.03
C GLU A 52 12.65 -0.58 -6.43
N SER A 53 11.52 0.10 -6.65
CA SER A 53 10.69 -0.11 -7.85
C SER A 53 10.54 1.15 -8.73
N PRO A 54 10.92 1.10 -10.03
CA PRO A 54 10.62 2.18 -10.97
C PRO A 54 9.13 2.14 -11.33
N VAL A 55 8.31 2.78 -10.50
CA VAL A 55 6.86 2.94 -10.70
C VAL A 55 6.53 4.27 -11.37
N SER A 56 5.37 4.35 -12.04
CA SER A 56 4.90 5.63 -12.57
C SER A 56 4.77 6.71 -11.48
N ALA A 57 4.84 7.98 -11.91
CA ALA A 57 4.65 9.12 -11.00
C ALA A 57 3.28 9.11 -10.29
N ARG A 58 2.26 8.51 -10.92
CA ARG A 58 0.93 8.34 -10.31
C ARG A 58 0.99 7.32 -9.18
N THR A 59 1.51 6.13 -9.47
CA THR A 59 1.65 5.04 -8.50
C THR A 59 2.50 5.48 -7.31
N ARG A 60 3.55 6.28 -7.54
CA ARG A 60 4.35 6.86 -6.47
C ARG A 60 3.54 7.76 -5.53
N ARG A 61 2.70 8.65 -6.06
CA ARG A 61 1.81 9.51 -5.25
C ARG A 61 0.80 8.69 -4.44
N GLU A 62 0.25 7.63 -5.04
CA GLU A 62 -0.68 6.73 -4.35
C GLU A 62 0.01 5.99 -3.20
N LEU A 63 1.25 5.51 -3.39
CA LEU A 63 2.08 4.94 -2.33
C LEU A 63 2.40 5.94 -1.22
N GLU A 64 2.74 7.19 -1.56
CA GLU A 64 2.99 8.25 -0.58
C GLU A 64 1.74 8.58 0.25
N ALA A 65 0.58 8.65 -0.40
CA ALA A 65 -0.70 8.87 0.26
C ALA A 65 -1.04 7.71 1.22
N LEU A 66 -0.80 6.47 0.80
CA LEU A 66 -0.94 5.29 1.67
C LEU A 66 0.04 5.32 2.85
N ARG A 67 1.31 5.67 2.62
CA ARG A 67 2.32 5.81 3.68
C ARG A 67 1.88 6.83 4.74
N TYR A 68 1.35 7.96 4.29
CA TYR A 68 0.81 8.99 5.18
C TYR A 68 -0.41 8.50 5.95
N GLY A 69 -1.37 7.86 5.27
CA GLY A 69 -2.57 7.28 5.89
C GLY A 69 -2.25 6.26 6.97
N VAL A 70 -1.23 5.41 6.76
CA VAL A 70 -0.75 4.47 7.77
C VAL A 70 -0.09 5.17 8.96
N ALA A 71 0.69 6.22 8.71
CA ALA A 71 1.36 6.99 9.76
C ALA A 71 0.37 7.65 10.71
N ILE A 72 -0.69 8.27 10.19
CA ILE A 72 -1.72 8.94 11.00
C ILE A 72 -2.70 7.96 11.66
N ALA A 73 -2.84 6.74 11.12
CA ALA A 73 -3.66 5.67 11.72
C ALA A 73 -2.92 4.91 12.83
N THR A 74 -1.65 5.24 13.09
CA THR A 74 -0.89 4.72 14.21
C THR A 74 -1.16 5.64 15.41
N PRO A 75 -1.74 5.12 16.52
CA PRO A 75 -1.96 5.92 17.72
C PRO A 75 -0.63 6.36 18.36
#